data_AF-A0A117NA89-F1
#
_entry.id   AF-A0A117NA89-F1
#
_cell.length_a   1.000
_cell.length_b   1.000
_cell.length_c   1.000
_cell.angle_alpha   90.00
_cell.angle_beta   90.00
_cell.angle_gamma   90.00
#
_symmetry.space_group_name_H-M   'P 1'
#
loop_
_entity.id
_entity.type
_entity.pdbx_description
1 polymer ?
#
loop_
_entity_poly.entity_id
_entity_poly.type
_entity_poly.pdbx_seq_one_letter_code
_entity_poly.pdbx_strand_id
1 'polypeptide(L)'
;MPDSAVIPATTTFRMTSLAWALAVHRATETLRTASAGHVPDAHPHSPPGGEAAFLAGLDGRARAGIEGELSAAGITDDAGTLRPEWLQALELAAGSPIQADLVSRSGDSSTHCRVNLFNGRGLGVVYTRPVATAADGSVAPAGIADVVTVTLFPETVVWPVMARSLPRFPELLDGDGGIPPVAPDAVEPAEITGAAEPVRATVHLDVRSRAAGTDRQYRAGGVWALSDRLYSVRTAGPAAAQRPVMAAADGGDIARQLVWHVLGAQEFLANSTREASAT
;
A
#
# COMPACT_ATOMS: atom_id res chain seq x y z
N MET A 1 -13.27 15.92 27.22
CA MET A 1 -12.79 15.30 25.97
C MET A 1 -11.85 16.29 25.30
N PRO A 2 -10.56 15.96 25.11
CA PRO A 2 -9.66 16.86 24.41
C PRO A 2 -10.12 17.02 22.95
N ASP A 3 -10.14 18.26 22.47
CA ASP A 3 -10.41 18.60 21.08
C ASP A 3 -9.44 17.83 20.18
N SER A 4 -9.99 16.91 19.40
CA SER A 4 -9.24 16.15 18.42
C SER A 4 -8.77 17.15 17.36
N ALA A 5 -7.45 17.42 17.32
CA ALA A 5 -6.86 18.27 16.30
C ALA A 5 -7.32 17.78 14.92
N VAL A 6 -8.12 18.61 14.23
CA VAL A 6 -8.68 18.30 12.93
C VAL A 6 -7.55 18.34 11.92
N ILE A 7 -6.98 17.17 11.62
CA ILE A 7 -6.09 16.99 10.48
C ILE A 7 -6.89 17.34 9.22
N PRO A 8 -6.38 18.21 8.33
CA PRO A 8 -7.08 18.54 7.09
C PRO A 8 -7.38 17.26 6.30
N ALA A 9 -8.48 17.27 5.55
CA ALA A 9 -9.08 16.08 4.94
C ALA A 9 -8.07 15.22 4.15
N THR A 10 -6.99 15.76 3.62
CA THR A 10 -5.85 14.95 3.17
C THR A 10 -4.57 15.73 3.41
N THR A 11 -3.58 15.10 4.03
CA THR A 11 -2.27 15.73 4.27
C THR A 11 -1.18 14.87 3.65
N THR A 12 -0.35 15.47 2.79
CA THR A 12 0.71 14.78 2.05
C THR A 12 2.06 15.44 2.32
N PHE A 13 3.05 14.62 2.63
CA PHE A 13 4.42 15.02 2.91
C PHE A 13 5.36 14.29 1.97
N ARG A 14 6.44 14.96 1.59
CA ARG A 14 7.53 14.40 0.78
C ARG A 14 8.82 14.52 1.57
N MET A 15 9.53 13.41 1.73
CA MET A 15 10.77 13.33 2.51
C MET A 15 11.67 12.22 1.96
N THR A 16 12.89 12.13 2.46
CA THR A 16 13.80 11.02 2.15
C THR A 16 13.30 9.70 2.73
N SER A 17 13.77 8.59 2.16
CA SER A 17 13.45 7.25 2.69
C SER A 17 14.02 7.06 4.10
N LEU A 18 15.16 7.68 4.40
CA LEU A 18 15.79 7.65 5.72
C LEU A 18 15.03 8.45 6.77
N ALA A 19 14.46 9.61 6.40
CA ALA A 19 13.57 10.34 7.30
C ALA A 19 12.34 9.51 7.67
N TRP A 20 11.69 8.91 6.69
CA TRP A 20 10.55 8.05 6.96
C TRP A 20 10.93 6.83 7.83
N ALA A 21 12.03 6.15 7.52
CA ALA A 21 12.55 5.03 8.31
C ALA A 21 12.82 5.44 9.77
N LEU A 22 13.44 6.60 10.00
CA LEU A 22 13.70 7.12 11.34
C LEU A 22 12.39 7.41 12.09
N ALA A 23 11.37 7.97 11.43
CA ALA A 23 10.07 8.19 12.04
C ALA A 23 9.39 6.88 12.47
N VAL A 24 9.38 5.86 11.60
CA VAL A 24 8.84 4.53 11.92
C VAL A 24 9.61 3.91 13.08
N HIS A 25 10.94 3.95 13.05
CA HIS A 25 11.79 3.41 14.11
C HIS A 25 11.50 4.08 15.47
N ARG A 26 11.43 5.41 15.52
CA ARG A 26 11.09 6.16 16.75
C ARG A 26 9.71 5.78 17.28
N ALA A 27 8.72 5.59 16.41
CA ALA A 27 7.39 5.17 16.83
C ALA A 27 7.43 3.77 17.44
N THR A 28 8.08 2.81 16.77
CA THR A 28 8.25 1.45 17.29
C THR A 28 8.91 1.45 18.66
N GLU A 29 10.00 2.21 18.84
CA GLU A 29 10.71 2.29 20.11
C GLU A 29 9.85 2.90 21.22
N THR A 30 9.14 3.99 20.91
CA THR A 30 8.24 4.65 21.87
C THR A 30 7.11 3.71 22.30
N LEU A 31 6.45 3.05 21.35
CA LEU A 31 5.37 2.09 21.63
C LEU A 31 5.87 0.90 22.45
N ARG A 32 7.04 0.36 22.10
CA ARG A 32 7.68 -0.74 22.84
C ARG A 32 7.96 -0.37 24.30
N THR A 33 8.45 0.85 24.55
CA THR A 33 8.67 1.33 25.93
C THR A 33 7.37 1.54 26.70
N ALA A 34 6.29 1.98 26.04
CA ALA A 34 4.99 2.12 26.65
C ALA A 34 4.35 0.76 27.01
N SER A 35 4.47 -0.23 26.13
CA SER A 35 3.94 -1.59 26.36
C SER A 35 4.73 -2.39 27.41
N ALA A 36 6.02 -2.12 27.61
CA ALA A 36 6.83 -2.80 28.62
C ALA A 36 6.35 -2.55 30.07
N GLY A 37 5.48 -1.55 30.29
CA GLY A 37 4.79 -1.33 31.56
C GLY A 37 3.55 -2.22 31.79
N HIS A 38 3.13 -3.03 30.81
CA HIS A 38 1.92 -3.86 30.85
C HIS A 38 2.23 -5.29 30.38
N VAL A 39 2.77 -6.13 31.28
CA VAL A 39 3.18 -7.51 30.99
C VAL A 39 1.95 -8.44 31.01
N PRO A 40 1.68 -9.16 29.91
CA PRO A 40 1.98 -10.60 29.90
C PRO A 40 2.86 -11.02 28.71
N ASP A 41 3.90 -11.78 29.04
CA ASP A 41 4.82 -12.59 28.22
C ASP A 41 4.71 -12.50 26.68
N ALA A 42 5.66 -11.78 26.07
CA ALA A 42 5.86 -11.76 24.62
C ALA A 42 6.93 -12.77 24.18
N HIS A 43 6.59 -13.57 23.17
CA HIS A 43 7.46 -14.54 22.52
C HIS A 43 8.74 -13.90 21.92
N PRO A 44 9.92 -14.53 22.09
CA PRO A 44 11.20 -13.91 21.78
C PRO A 44 11.71 -14.24 20.37
N HIS A 45 10.93 -14.06 19.29
CA HIS A 45 11.43 -14.36 17.93
C HIS A 45 11.02 -13.32 16.89
N SER A 46 11.67 -12.16 16.93
CA SER A 46 11.94 -11.37 15.72
C SER A 46 13.36 -10.82 15.83
N PRO A 47 14.25 -11.11 14.86
CA PRO A 47 15.61 -10.60 14.91
C PRO A 47 15.57 -9.07 14.76
N PRO A 48 16.15 -8.30 15.69
CA PRO A 48 16.37 -6.88 15.47
C PRO A 48 17.58 -6.73 14.54
N GLY A 49 17.64 -5.62 13.79
CA GLY A 49 18.96 -4.96 13.69
C GLY A 49 19.60 -4.78 12.32
N GLY A 50 18.88 -4.92 11.20
CA GLY A 50 19.40 -4.38 9.94
C GLY A 50 19.25 -2.85 9.89
N GLU A 51 18.01 -2.40 9.90
CA GLU A 51 17.64 -0.99 9.75
C GLU A 51 18.01 -0.14 10.97
N ALA A 52 17.77 -0.64 12.18
CA ALA A 52 18.12 0.08 13.41
C ALA A 52 19.65 0.26 13.57
N ALA A 53 20.44 -0.75 13.20
CA ALA A 53 21.91 -0.64 13.23
C ALA A 53 22.41 0.33 12.16
N PHE A 54 21.80 0.33 10.97
CA PHE A 54 22.10 1.29 9.91
C PHE A 54 21.82 2.74 10.37
N LEU A 55 20.64 3.00 10.94
CA LEU A 55 20.27 4.32 11.46
C LEU A 55 21.19 4.78 12.60
N ALA A 56 21.62 3.86 13.46
CA ALA A 56 22.58 4.14 14.52
C ALA A 56 23.99 4.48 14.00
N GLY A 57 24.36 3.97 12.82
CA GLY A 57 25.65 4.20 12.18
C GLY A 57 25.75 5.50 11.35
N LEU A 58 24.66 6.27 11.24
CA LEU A 58 24.68 7.55 10.53
C LEU A 58 25.56 8.58 11.25
N ASP A 59 26.35 9.34 10.49
CA ASP A 59 27.12 10.43 11.06
C ASP A 59 26.21 11.58 11.57
N GLY A 60 26.77 12.45 12.41
CA GLY A 60 26.00 13.53 13.05
C GLY A 60 25.38 14.53 12.06
N ARG A 61 26.01 14.76 10.89
CA ARG A 61 25.48 15.68 9.88
C ARG A 61 24.31 15.04 9.13
N ALA A 62 24.46 13.79 8.69
CA ALA A 62 23.41 13.03 8.02
C ALA A 62 22.19 12.92 8.95
N ARG A 63 22.41 12.60 10.22
CA ARG A 63 21.35 12.53 11.23
C ARG A 63 20.64 13.87 11.42
N ALA A 64 21.38 14.97 11.57
CA ALA A 64 20.78 16.30 11.73
C ALA A 64 19.97 16.72 10.49
N GLY A 65 20.42 16.36 9.28
CA GLY A 65 19.66 16.60 8.05
C GLY A 65 18.32 15.86 8.04
N ILE A 66 18.35 14.57 8.39
CA ILE A 66 17.16 13.71 8.48
C ILE A 66 16.17 14.24 9.54
N GLU A 67 16.67 14.64 10.71
CA GLU A 67 15.85 15.23 11.77
C GLU A 67 15.24 16.57 11.35
N GLY A 68 15.98 17.38 10.60
CA GLY A 68 15.48 18.62 9.99
C GLY A 68 14.34 18.39 9.01
N GLU A 69 14.41 17.33 8.18
CA GLU A 69 13.31 16.95 7.28
C GLU A 69 12.04 16.56 8.05
N LEU A 70 12.17 15.78 9.11
CA LEU A 70 11.03 15.37 9.96
C LEU A 70 10.40 16.56 10.68
N SER A 71 11.21 17.49 11.17
CA SER A 71 10.74 18.73 11.79
C SER A 71 10.03 19.63 10.78
N ALA A 72 10.60 19.82 9.59
CA ALA A 72 10.00 20.60 8.51
C ALA A 72 8.68 20.00 7.99
N ALA A 73 8.55 18.67 8.02
CA ALA A 73 7.32 17.96 7.72
C ALA A 73 6.29 18.00 8.87
N GLY A 74 6.63 18.59 10.03
CA GLY A 74 5.77 18.59 11.21
C GLY A 74 5.52 17.20 11.77
N ILE A 75 6.42 16.24 11.53
CA ILE A 75 6.34 14.88 12.08
C ILE A 75 6.90 14.85 13.49
N THR A 76 7.95 15.63 13.74
CA THR A 76 8.52 15.84 15.06
C THR A 76 8.26 17.25 15.59
N ASP A 77 8.37 17.43 16.90
CA ASP A 77 8.43 18.74 17.55
C ASP A 77 9.88 19.30 17.57
N ASP A 78 10.06 20.45 18.20
CA ASP A 78 11.36 21.14 18.32
C ASP A 78 12.37 20.36 19.17
N ALA A 79 11.89 19.42 20.01
CA ALA A 79 12.73 18.51 20.78
C ALA A 79 13.10 17.23 20.00
N GLY A 80 12.63 17.09 18.76
CA GLY A 80 12.81 15.89 17.94
C GLY A 80 11.92 14.72 18.35
N THR A 81 10.94 14.94 19.23
CA THR A 81 9.97 13.92 19.63
C THR A 81 8.90 13.78 18.56
N LEU A 82 8.46 12.56 18.26
CA LEU A 82 7.31 12.35 17.38
C LEU A 82 6.09 13.04 17.97
N ARG A 83 5.38 13.81 17.14
CA ARG A 83 4.12 14.41 17.59
C ARG A 83 3.08 13.34 17.89
N PRO A 84 2.19 13.54 18.89
CA PRO A 84 1.21 12.53 19.29
C PRO A 84 0.32 12.01 18.15
N GLU A 85 -0.10 12.90 17.24
CA GLU A 85 -0.91 12.56 16.08
C GLU A 85 -0.21 11.58 15.13
N TRP A 86 1.11 11.72 14.96
CA TRP A 86 1.92 10.84 14.12
C TRP A 86 2.23 9.53 14.81
N LEU A 87 2.51 9.55 16.12
CA LEU A 87 2.69 8.34 16.91
C LEU A 87 1.42 7.48 16.84
N GLN A 88 0.25 8.08 17.05
CA GLN A 88 -1.04 7.39 16.92
C GLN A 88 -1.30 6.88 15.51
N ALA A 89 -1.02 7.68 14.47
CA ALA A 89 -1.21 7.24 13.09
C ALA A 89 -0.31 6.06 12.71
N LEU A 90 0.94 6.05 13.18
CA LEU A 90 1.90 4.97 12.96
C LEU A 90 1.53 3.71 13.75
N GLU A 91 1.06 3.84 14.99
CA GLU A 91 0.53 2.74 15.79
C GLU A 91 -0.65 2.07 15.09
N LEU A 92 -1.65 2.87 14.69
CA LEU A 92 -2.83 2.37 13.99
C LEU A 92 -2.50 1.77 12.61
N ALA A 93 -1.54 2.35 11.89
CA ALA A 93 -1.08 1.80 10.62
C ALA A 93 -0.33 0.47 10.79
N ALA A 94 0.46 0.31 11.86
CA ALA A 94 1.15 -0.95 12.16
C ALA A 94 0.17 -2.08 12.51
N GLY A 95 -0.92 -1.74 13.21
CA GLY A 95 -2.01 -2.65 13.55
C GLY A 95 -3.17 -2.66 12.55
N SER A 96 -3.01 -2.08 11.36
CA SER A 96 -4.13 -1.83 10.45
C SER A 96 -4.82 -3.13 10.04
N PRO A 97 -6.15 -3.23 10.16
CA PRO A 97 -6.86 -4.46 9.82
C PRO A 97 -6.91 -4.73 8.32
N ILE A 98 -6.77 -3.70 7.47
CA ILE A 98 -6.77 -3.82 6.01
C ILE A 98 -5.51 -3.14 5.46
N GLN A 99 -4.81 -3.82 4.56
CA GLN A 99 -3.66 -3.29 3.83
C GLN A 99 -3.86 -3.50 2.33
N ALA A 100 -3.54 -2.48 1.54
CA ALA A 100 -3.56 -2.53 0.09
C ALA A 100 -2.18 -2.13 -0.46
N ASP A 101 -1.57 -3.02 -1.22
CA ASP A 101 -0.32 -2.79 -1.93
C ASP A 101 -0.62 -2.65 -3.43
N LEU A 102 -0.14 -1.57 -4.04
CA LEU A 102 -0.18 -1.33 -5.48
C LEU A 102 1.23 -1.13 -6.01
N VAL A 103 1.59 -1.90 -7.03
CA VAL A 103 2.85 -1.77 -7.74
C VAL A 103 2.56 -1.49 -9.20
N SER A 104 2.99 -0.34 -9.68
CA SER A 104 2.89 0.02 -11.08
C SER A 104 4.27 0.10 -11.72
N ARG A 105 4.37 -0.28 -12.99
CA ARG A 105 5.61 -0.19 -13.76
C ARG A 105 5.32 0.45 -15.10
N SER A 106 6.18 1.36 -15.53
CA SER A 106 6.18 1.90 -16.89
C SER A 106 7.58 2.39 -17.24
N GLY A 107 8.04 2.04 -18.43
CA GLY A 107 9.40 2.32 -18.87
C GLY A 107 10.44 1.76 -17.90
N ASP A 108 11.36 2.61 -17.48
CA ASP A 108 12.46 2.34 -16.55
C ASP A 108 12.09 2.64 -15.09
N SER A 109 10.81 2.74 -14.76
CA SER A 109 10.34 3.11 -13.41
C SER A 109 9.34 2.11 -12.83
N SER A 110 9.44 1.90 -11.52
CA SER A 110 8.48 1.12 -10.72
C SER A 110 8.03 1.94 -9.52
N THR A 111 6.74 2.20 -9.40
CA THR A 111 6.13 2.91 -8.26
C THR A 111 5.43 1.92 -7.36
N HIS A 112 5.74 1.98 -6.08
CA HIS A 112 5.16 1.17 -5.02
C HIS A 112 4.32 2.06 -4.12
N CYS A 113 3.08 1.68 -3.90
CA CYS A 113 2.15 2.33 -2.99
C CYS A 113 1.65 1.31 -1.99
N ARG A 114 1.81 1.58 -0.70
CA ARG A 114 1.18 0.83 0.38
C ARG A 114 0.19 1.73 1.08
N VAL A 115 -1.02 1.25 1.25
CA VAL A 115 -2.07 1.87 2.05
C VAL A 115 -2.41 0.95 3.21
N ASN A 116 -2.45 1.52 4.41
CA ASN A 116 -2.98 0.89 5.62
C ASN A 116 -4.29 1.59 5.97
N LEU A 117 -5.40 0.87 6.07
CA LEU A 117 -6.72 1.43 6.41
C LEU A 117 -7.10 1.06 7.84
N PHE A 118 -7.57 2.04 8.61
CA PHE A 118 -7.92 1.90 10.02
C PHE A 118 -8.92 2.98 10.44
N ASN A 119 -9.99 2.60 11.15
CA ASN A 119 -10.96 3.52 11.77
C ASN A 119 -11.47 4.64 10.84
N GLY A 120 -11.79 4.32 9.57
CA GLY A 120 -12.27 5.29 8.58
C GLY A 120 -11.19 6.23 8.04
N ARG A 121 -9.91 5.96 8.32
CA ARG A 121 -8.73 6.68 7.84
C ARG A 121 -7.78 5.74 7.11
N GLY A 122 -6.84 6.32 6.40
CA GLY A 122 -5.77 5.61 5.72
C GLY A 122 -4.44 6.33 5.82
N LEU A 123 -3.36 5.55 5.92
CA LEU A 123 -1.98 6.01 5.78
C LEU A 123 -1.38 5.37 4.51
N GLY A 124 -1.08 6.22 3.53
CA GLY A 124 -0.50 5.84 2.24
C GLY A 124 0.97 6.20 2.19
N VAL A 125 1.82 5.27 1.79
CA VAL A 125 3.26 5.45 1.60
C VAL A 125 3.59 5.09 0.17
N VAL A 126 4.17 6.03 -0.58
CA VAL A 126 4.52 5.86 -1.99
C VAL A 126 6.00 6.11 -2.18
N TYR A 127 6.67 5.23 -2.91
CA TYR A 127 8.03 5.47 -3.40
C TYR A 127 8.16 4.97 -4.82
N THR A 128 9.03 5.61 -5.60
CA THR A 128 9.37 5.19 -6.96
C THR A 128 10.82 4.75 -6.98
N ARG A 129 11.17 3.78 -7.81
CA ARG A 129 12.56 3.40 -8.03
C ARG A 129 12.82 3.15 -9.51
N PRO A 130 14.02 3.47 -10.01
CA PRO A 130 14.43 3.05 -11.34
C PRO A 130 14.56 1.53 -11.39
N VAL A 131 14.17 0.94 -12.51
CA VAL A 131 14.27 -0.49 -12.78
C VAL A 131 14.92 -0.71 -14.13
N ALA A 132 15.67 -1.81 -14.24
CA ALA A 132 16.23 -2.28 -15.49
C ALA A 132 15.58 -3.62 -15.86
N THR A 133 15.24 -3.76 -17.13
CA THR A 133 14.77 -5.01 -17.71
C THR A 133 15.95 -5.70 -18.39
N ALA A 134 16.30 -6.89 -17.94
CA ALA A 134 17.32 -7.71 -18.57
C ALA A 134 16.80 -8.33 -19.88
N ALA A 135 17.72 -8.88 -20.69
CA ALA A 135 17.39 -9.47 -21.98
C ALA A 135 16.45 -10.69 -21.89
N ASP A 136 16.41 -11.36 -20.73
CA ASP A 136 15.50 -12.46 -20.42
C ASP A 136 14.10 -11.99 -19.95
N GLY A 137 13.85 -10.68 -19.93
CA GLY A 137 12.61 -10.07 -19.46
C GLY A 137 12.49 -9.95 -17.94
N SER A 138 13.49 -10.41 -17.18
CA SER A 138 13.51 -10.18 -15.73
C SER A 138 13.72 -8.71 -15.42
N VAL A 139 13.05 -8.22 -14.37
CA VAL A 139 13.12 -6.81 -13.96
C VAL A 139 13.75 -6.72 -12.58
N ALA A 140 14.84 -5.95 -12.49
CA ALA A 140 15.57 -5.72 -11.26
C ALA A 140 15.64 -4.22 -10.93
N PRO A 141 15.70 -3.83 -9.64
CA PRO A 141 15.98 -2.45 -9.25
C PRO A 141 17.34 -2.00 -9.82
N ALA A 142 17.36 -0.85 -10.50
CA ALA A 142 18.57 -0.24 -11.02
C ALA A 142 19.17 0.80 -10.06
N GLY A 143 18.42 1.17 -9.03
CA GLY A 143 18.80 2.16 -8.02
C GLY A 143 17.68 2.38 -7.02
N ILE A 144 17.90 3.29 -6.08
CA ILE A 144 16.92 3.70 -5.07
C ILE A 144 16.63 5.17 -5.32
N ALA A 145 15.37 5.53 -5.62
CA ALA A 145 15.01 6.94 -5.52
C ALA A 145 14.78 7.25 -4.04
N ASP A 146 15.50 8.23 -3.52
CA ASP A 146 15.48 8.58 -2.11
C ASP A 146 14.34 9.56 -1.79
N VAL A 147 13.13 9.21 -2.23
CA VAL A 147 11.94 10.04 -2.00
C VAL A 147 10.77 9.15 -1.68
N VAL A 148 10.17 9.41 -0.52
CA VAL A 148 8.92 8.81 -0.07
C VAL A 148 7.87 9.92 0.04
N THR A 149 6.68 9.61 -0.45
CA THR A 149 5.48 10.43 -0.24
C THR A 149 4.58 9.74 0.77
N VAL A 150 4.30 10.41 1.88
CA VAL A 150 3.44 9.91 2.95
C VAL A 150 2.14 10.71 2.94
N THR A 151 0.99 10.05 2.93
CA THR A 151 -0.32 10.69 2.91
C THR A 151 -1.21 10.14 4.00
N LEU A 152 -1.77 11.01 4.84
CA LEU A 152 -2.85 10.69 5.77
C LEU A 152 -4.17 11.18 5.17
N PHE A 153 -5.20 10.35 5.14
CA PHE A 153 -6.44 10.61 4.41
C PHE A 153 -7.65 9.85 5.00
N PRO A 154 -8.91 10.25 4.71
CA PRO A 154 -10.11 9.48 5.04
C PRO A 154 -10.24 8.30 4.08
N GLU A 155 -10.70 7.16 4.56
CA GLU A 155 -10.81 5.94 3.76
C GLU A 155 -11.62 6.12 2.47
N THR A 156 -12.59 7.06 2.46
CA THR A 156 -13.40 7.41 1.29
C THR A 156 -12.61 7.95 0.08
N VAL A 157 -11.35 8.38 0.27
CA VAL A 157 -10.48 8.85 -0.82
C VAL A 157 -9.33 7.89 -1.15
N VAL A 158 -9.46 6.60 -0.79
CA VAL A 158 -8.43 5.58 -1.04
C VAL A 158 -8.03 5.49 -2.52
N TRP A 159 -8.99 5.51 -3.44
CA TRP A 159 -8.69 5.45 -4.88
C TRP A 159 -7.91 6.68 -5.36
N PRO A 160 -8.34 7.94 -5.13
CA PRO A 160 -7.54 9.11 -5.47
C PRO A 160 -6.10 9.10 -4.91
N VAL A 161 -5.88 8.49 -3.74
CA VAL A 161 -4.53 8.33 -3.17
C VAL A 161 -3.71 7.32 -3.96
N MET A 162 -4.26 6.14 -4.23
CA MET A 162 -3.57 5.08 -4.97
C MET A 162 -3.35 5.42 -6.44
N ALA A 163 -4.31 6.08 -7.08
CA ALA A 163 -4.24 6.50 -8.48
C ALA A 163 -3.08 7.46 -8.78
N ARG A 164 -2.61 8.24 -7.78
CA ARG A 164 -1.39 9.07 -7.93
C ARG A 164 -0.13 8.24 -8.18
N SER A 165 -0.16 6.96 -7.85
CA SER A 165 0.94 6.01 -8.04
C SER A 165 0.88 5.28 -9.38
N LEU A 166 -0.16 5.53 -10.19
CA LEU A 166 -0.29 4.96 -11.53
C LEU A 166 0.43 5.84 -12.56
N PRO A 167 1.00 5.24 -13.62
CA PRO A 167 1.44 5.99 -14.79
C PRO A 167 0.29 6.83 -15.36
N ARG A 168 0.62 7.99 -15.95
CA ARG A 168 -0.34 8.97 -16.46
C ARG A 168 -0.91 8.56 -17.83
N PHE A 169 -1.54 7.39 -17.86
CA PHE A 169 -2.31 6.89 -18.99
C PHE A 169 -3.80 7.00 -18.67
N PRO A 170 -4.63 7.66 -19.50
CA PRO A 170 -6.06 7.77 -19.28
C PRO A 170 -6.73 6.42 -19.02
N GLU A 171 -6.31 5.37 -19.73
CA GLU A 171 -6.81 3.99 -19.61
C GLU A 171 -6.65 3.40 -18.19
N LEU A 172 -5.68 3.90 -17.41
CA LEU A 172 -5.45 3.47 -16.02
C LEU A 172 -6.20 4.33 -14.99
N LEU A 173 -6.58 5.55 -15.36
CA LEU A 173 -7.09 6.58 -14.45
C LEU A 173 -8.59 6.82 -14.60
N ASP A 174 -9.09 6.70 -15.84
CA ASP A 174 -10.46 7.02 -16.21
C ASP A 174 -11.41 5.96 -15.66
N GLY A 175 -11.91 6.19 -14.45
CA GLY A 175 -13.18 5.65 -14.02
C GLY A 175 -14.20 6.77 -14.15
N ASP A 176 -14.78 6.96 -15.33
CA ASP A 176 -16.06 7.65 -15.43
C ASP A 176 -16.96 6.95 -14.41
N GLY A 177 -17.29 7.60 -13.29
CA GLY A 177 -17.91 6.99 -12.11
C GLY A 177 -19.30 6.39 -12.33
N GLY A 178 -19.69 6.14 -13.58
CA GLY A 178 -20.76 5.24 -13.94
C GLY A 178 -20.44 3.85 -13.42
N ILE A 179 -21.24 3.41 -12.45
CA ILE A 179 -21.36 2.00 -12.09
C ILE A 179 -21.64 1.24 -13.40
N PRO A 180 -20.73 0.39 -13.91
CA PRO A 180 -21.02 -0.42 -15.08
C PRO A 180 -22.20 -1.34 -14.74
N PRO A 181 -23.08 -1.65 -15.69
CA PRO A 181 -24.15 -2.61 -15.45
C PRO A 181 -23.56 -3.90 -14.90
N VAL A 182 -24.08 -4.35 -13.76
CA VAL A 182 -23.78 -5.66 -13.17
C VAL A 182 -24.41 -6.72 -14.07
N ALA A 183 -23.75 -7.00 -15.19
CA ALA A 183 -24.03 -8.15 -16.02
C ALA A 183 -22.69 -8.80 -16.32
N PRO A 184 -22.41 -9.99 -15.76
CA PRO A 184 -21.38 -10.83 -16.32
C PRO A 184 -21.96 -11.42 -17.60
N ASP A 185 -21.95 -10.65 -18.69
CA ASP A 185 -21.85 -11.34 -19.97
C ASP A 185 -20.53 -12.10 -19.90
N ALA A 186 -20.63 -13.42 -20.03
CA ALA A 186 -19.48 -14.29 -20.14
C ALA A 186 -18.73 -13.86 -21.41
N VAL A 187 -17.86 -12.86 -21.28
CA VAL A 187 -16.90 -12.51 -22.31
C VAL A 187 -16.02 -13.74 -22.42
N GLU A 188 -16.22 -14.51 -23.49
CA GLU A 188 -15.37 -15.64 -23.78
C GLU A 188 -13.93 -15.12 -23.77
N PRO A 189 -13.04 -15.72 -22.96
CA PRO A 189 -11.66 -15.29 -22.89
C PRO A 189 -11.06 -15.47 -24.29
N ALA A 190 -10.89 -14.36 -25.00
CA ALA A 190 -10.17 -14.39 -26.25
C ALA A 190 -8.72 -14.75 -25.90
N GLU A 191 -8.27 -15.94 -26.32
CA GLU A 191 -6.85 -16.24 -26.31
C GLU A 191 -6.16 -15.24 -27.25
N ILE A 192 -5.50 -14.23 -26.67
CA ILE A 192 -4.66 -13.30 -27.42
C ILE A 192 -3.46 -14.11 -27.93
N THR A 193 -3.61 -14.69 -29.12
CA THR A 193 -2.60 -15.50 -29.82
C THR A 193 -1.80 -14.68 -30.84
N GLY A 194 -2.09 -13.37 -30.95
CA GLY A 194 -1.33 -12.45 -31.80
C GLY A 194 -0.11 -11.86 -31.11
N ALA A 195 0.91 -11.50 -31.89
CA ALA A 195 2.10 -10.79 -31.42
C ALA A 195 1.67 -9.54 -30.64
N ALA A 196 1.71 -9.62 -29.31
CA ALA A 196 1.26 -8.56 -28.44
C ALA A 196 2.14 -7.32 -28.68
N GLU A 197 1.51 -6.19 -28.99
CA GLU A 197 2.13 -4.87 -28.90
C GLU A 197 2.87 -4.73 -27.56
N PRO A 198 4.02 -4.04 -27.51
CA PRO A 198 4.84 -3.99 -26.31
C PRO A 198 4.05 -3.37 -25.15
N VAL A 199 4.06 -4.06 -24.00
CA VAL A 199 3.39 -3.60 -22.78
C VAL A 199 3.97 -2.26 -22.34
N ARG A 200 3.13 -1.23 -22.31
CA ARG A 200 3.46 0.15 -21.91
C ARG A 200 3.49 0.32 -20.40
N ALA A 201 2.63 -0.42 -19.70
CA ALA A 201 2.60 -0.45 -18.24
C ALA A 201 2.05 -1.75 -17.67
N THR A 202 2.48 -2.11 -16.46
CA THR A 202 1.83 -3.15 -15.65
C THR A 202 1.39 -2.58 -14.31
N VAL A 203 0.30 -3.11 -13.76
CA VAL A 203 -0.21 -2.77 -12.44
C VAL A 203 -0.52 -4.05 -11.68
N HIS A 204 -0.08 -4.14 -10.44
CA HIS A 204 -0.40 -5.21 -9.52
C HIS A 204 -1.09 -4.60 -8.30
N LEU A 205 -2.21 -5.19 -7.88
CA LEU A 205 -2.93 -4.83 -6.68
C LEU A 205 -3.03 -6.08 -5.79
N ASP A 206 -2.71 -5.93 -4.51
CA ASP A 206 -2.92 -6.94 -3.46
C ASP A 206 -3.63 -6.23 -2.29
N VAL A 207 -4.76 -6.78 -1.85
CA VAL A 207 -5.50 -6.32 -0.68
C VAL A 207 -5.58 -7.48 0.30
N ARG A 208 -5.16 -7.23 1.53
CA ARG A 208 -5.10 -8.21 2.60
C ARG A 208 -5.74 -7.69 3.87
N SER A 209 -6.35 -8.60 4.62
CA SER A 209 -6.92 -8.31 5.94
C SER A 209 -6.74 -9.50 6.87
N ARG A 210 -6.58 -9.22 8.16
CA ARG A 210 -6.38 -10.23 9.21
C ARG A 210 -7.30 -9.93 10.39
N ALA A 211 -8.12 -10.90 10.76
CA ALA A 211 -8.98 -10.79 11.93
C ALA A 211 -8.16 -11.00 13.22
N ALA A 212 -8.25 -10.05 14.15
CA ALA A 212 -7.51 -10.09 15.40
C ALA A 212 -7.81 -11.36 16.21
N GLY A 213 -6.77 -11.98 16.77
CA GLY A 213 -6.91 -13.21 17.58
C GLY A 213 -7.23 -14.47 16.77
N THR A 214 -7.14 -14.43 15.44
CA THR A 214 -7.39 -15.59 14.58
C THR A 214 -6.30 -15.76 13.52
N ASP A 215 -6.11 -16.98 13.02
CA ASP A 215 -5.24 -17.26 11.87
C ASP A 215 -5.93 -17.02 10.52
N ARG A 216 -7.18 -16.56 10.53
CA ARG A 216 -7.94 -16.31 9.31
C ARG A 216 -7.46 -15.02 8.64
N GLN A 217 -7.32 -15.11 7.32
CA GLN A 217 -6.90 -13.99 6.48
C GLN A 217 -7.80 -13.87 5.25
N TYR A 218 -8.12 -12.64 4.89
CA TYR A 218 -8.66 -12.30 3.58
C TYR A 218 -7.51 -11.84 2.69
N ARG A 219 -7.48 -12.33 1.46
CA ARG A 219 -6.53 -11.88 0.44
C ARG A 219 -7.20 -11.88 -0.92
N ALA A 220 -7.12 -10.76 -1.61
CA ALA A 220 -7.60 -10.59 -2.98
C ALA A 220 -6.63 -9.69 -3.75
N GLY A 221 -6.67 -9.73 -5.07
CA GLY A 221 -5.77 -8.93 -5.89
C GLY A 221 -6.05 -9.08 -7.37
N GLY A 222 -5.35 -8.26 -8.15
CA GLY A 222 -5.47 -8.22 -9.60
C GLY A 222 -4.16 -7.81 -10.25
N VAL A 223 -4.00 -8.22 -11.51
CA VAL A 223 -2.88 -7.80 -12.35
C VAL A 223 -3.46 -7.24 -13.64
N TRP A 224 -2.94 -6.10 -14.08
CA TRP A 224 -3.30 -5.47 -15.33
C TRP A 224 -2.07 -5.19 -16.18
N ALA A 225 -2.24 -5.30 -17.49
CA ALA A 225 -1.26 -4.90 -18.47
C ALA A 225 -1.91 -3.91 -19.44
N LEU A 226 -1.25 -2.78 -19.65
CA LEU A 226 -1.63 -1.79 -20.66
C LEU A 226 -0.73 -1.97 -21.88
N SER A 227 -1.35 -2.24 -23.03
CA SER A 227 -0.68 -2.23 -24.34
C SER A 227 -1.41 -1.23 -25.25
N ASP A 228 -2.07 -1.68 -26.31
CA ASP A 228 -3.03 -0.89 -27.09
C ASP A 228 -4.29 -0.54 -26.28
N ARG A 229 -4.69 -1.43 -25.36
CA ARG A 229 -5.77 -1.24 -24.38
C ARG A 229 -5.41 -1.83 -23.03
N LEU A 230 -6.27 -1.62 -22.03
CA LEU A 230 -6.13 -2.23 -20.72
C LEU A 230 -6.61 -3.69 -20.75
N TYR A 231 -5.80 -4.58 -20.19
CA TYR A 231 -6.13 -5.98 -19.99
C TYR A 231 -6.02 -6.34 -18.52
N SER A 232 -6.98 -7.10 -18.00
CA SER A 232 -6.92 -7.77 -16.71
C SER A 232 -6.40 -9.21 -16.92
N VAL A 233 -5.37 -9.60 -16.17
CA VAL A 233 -4.85 -10.96 -16.14
C VAL A 233 -5.65 -11.77 -15.14
N ARG A 234 -6.30 -12.83 -15.63
CA ARG A 234 -7.12 -13.75 -14.86
C ARG A 234 -6.56 -15.16 -14.97
N THR A 235 -7.02 -16.07 -14.12
CA THR A 235 -6.78 -17.50 -14.30
C THR A 235 -8.02 -18.15 -14.89
N ALA A 236 -7.84 -18.99 -15.92
CA ALA A 236 -8.91 -19.79 -16.51
C ALA A 236 -8.55 -21.28 -16.46
N GLY A 237 -9.60 -22.11 -16.50
CA GLY A 237 -9.47 -23.57 -16.43
C GLY A 237 -9.63 -24.15 -15.02
N PRO A 238 -9.62 -25.48 -14.89
CA PRO A 238 -9.76 -26.16 -13.60
C PRO A 238 -8.54 -25.90 -12.71
N ALA A 239 -8.70 -26.02 -11.39
CA ALA A 239 -7.66 -25.73 -10.40
C ALA A 239 -6.31 -26.42 -10.69
N ALA A 240 -6.33 -27.65 -11.21
CA ALA A 240 -5.13 -28.42 -11.54
C ALA A 240 -4.41 -27.96 -12.83
N ALA A 241 -5.04 -27.11 -13.65
CA ALA A 241 -4.51 -26.66 -14.94
C ALA A 241 -4.81 -25.17 -15.20
N GLN A 242 -4.79 -24.35 -14.15
CA GLN A 242 -5.02 -22.92 -14.30
C GLN A 242 -3.96 -22.30 -15.19
N ARG A 243 -4.42 -21.55 -16.20
CA ARG A 243 -3.56 -20.79 -17.09
C ARG A 243 -3.89 -19.31 -16.97
N PRO A 244 -2.89 -18.42 -17.00
CA PRO A 244 -3.14 -17.00 -17.09
C PRO A 244 -3.79 -16.69 -18.45
N VAL A 245 -4.89 -15.94 -18.42
CA VAL A 245 -5.56 -15.41 -19.60
C VAL A 245 -5.69 -13.90 -19.47
N MET A 246 -5.54 -13.18 -20.57
CA MET A 246 -5.74 -11.73 -20.62
C MET A 246 -7.15 -11.45 -21.11
N ALA A 247 -7.96 -10.81 -20.28
CA ALA A 247 -9.28 -10.33 -20.65
C ALA A 247 -9.22 -8.81 -20.85
N ALA A 248 -9.88 -8.28 -21.89
CA ALA A 248 -10.02 -6.84 -22.04
C ALA A 248 -10.69 -6.25 -20.79
N ALA A 249 -10.20 -5.09 -20.35
CA ALA A 249 -10.72 -4.37 -19.21
C ALA A 249 -11.02 -2.92 -19.61
N ASP A 250 -12.13 -2.40 -19.10
CA ASP A 250 -12.50 -1.00 -19.31
C ASP A 250 -11.68 -0.07 -18.43
N GLY A 251 -11.70 1.22 -18.76
CA GLY A 251 -11.28 2.27 -17.85
C GLY A 251 -11.91 2.11 -16.47
N GLY A 252 -11.12 2.36 -15.43
CA GLY A 252 -11.58 2.34 -14.04
C GLY A 252 -11.71 0.94 -13.44
N ASP A 253 -11.36 -0.12 -14.17
CA ASP A 253 -11.41 -1.49 -13.65
C ASP A 253 -10.56 -1.67 -12.39
N ILE A 254 -9.36 -1.09 -12.37
CA ILE A 254 -8.46 -1.10 -11.20
C ILE A 254 -9.15 -0.45 -9.99
N ALA A 255 -9.81 0.69 -10.19
CA ALA A 255 -10.53 1.41 -9.14
C ALA A 255 -11.69 0.57 -8.57
N ARG A 256 -12.49 -0.05 -9.45
CA ARG A 256 -13.60 -0.92 -9.05
C ARG A 256 -13.11 -2.14 -8.29
N GLN A 257 -12.07 -2.81 -8.76
CA GLN A 257 -11.48 -3.97 -8.08
C GLN A 257 -10.93 -3.59 -6.71
N LEU A 258 -10.25 -2.44 -6.58
CA LEU A 258 -9.81 -1.93 -5.29
C LEU A 258 -10.98 -1.74 -4.32
N VAL A 259 -12.03 -1.01 -4.72
CA VAL A 259 -13.21 -0.78 -3.87
C VAL A 259 -13.87 -2.10 -3.48
N TRP A 260 -14.04 -3.02 -4.43
CA TRP A 260 -14.61 -4.34 -4.19
C TRP A 260 -13.79 -5.15 -3.19
N HIS A 261 -12.46 -5.17 -3.32
CA HIS A 261 -11.58 -5.89 -2.41
C HIS A 261 -11.54 -5.27 -1.01
N VAL A 262 -11.59 -3.94 -0.90
CA VAL A 262 -11.67 -3.26 0.40
C VAL A 262 -13.00 -3.57 1.08
N LEU A 263 -14.13 -3.52 0.37
CA LEU A 263 -15.44 -3.91 0.90
C LEU A 263 -15.43 -5.38 1.36
N GLY A 264 -14.91 -6.29 0.55
CA GLY A 264 -14.79 -7.71 0.92
C GLY A 264 -13.92 -7.92 2.16
N ALA A 265 -12.83 -7.15 2.31
CA ALA A 265 -11.98 -7.17 3.50
C ALA A 265 -12.72 -6.64 4.75
N GLN A 266 -13.54 -5.60 4.62
CA GLN A 266 -14.38 -5.07 5.71
C GLN A 266 -15.45 -6.09 6.14
N GLU A 267 -16.14 -6.72 5.19
CA GLU A 267 -17.14 -7.76 5.47
C GLU A 267 -16.52 -8.97 6.16
N PHE A 268 -15.35 -9.40 5.71
CA PHE A 268 -14.57 -10.46 6.35
C PHE A 268 -14.28 -10.15 7.83
N LEU A 269 -13.86 -8.92 8.14
CA LEU A 269 -13.60 -8.49 9.51
C LEU A 269 -14.89 -8.45 10.34
N ALA A 270 -15.96 -7.88 9.80
CA ALA A 270 -17.25 -7.79 10.49
C ALA A 270 -17.85 -9.17 10.82
N ASN A 271 -17.69 -10.14 9.92
CA ASN A 271 -18.10 -11.53 10.16
C ASN A 271 -17.23 -12.19 11.24
N SER A 272 -15.92 -11.97 11.21
CA SER A 272 -14.99 -12.53 12.19
C SER A 272 -15.26 -12.03 13.62
N THR A 273 -15.59 -10.74 13.79
CA THR A 273 -15.95 -10.17 15.10
C THR A 273 -17.26 -10.75 15.65
N ARG A 274 -18.24 -11.01 14.79
CA ARG A 274 -19.51 -11.63 15.18
C ARG A 274 -19.33 -13.06 15.66
N GLU A 275 -18.49 -13.84 14.97
CA GLU A 275 -18.17 -15.22 15.39
C GLU A 275 -17.46 -15.26 16.74
N ALA A 276 -16.47 -14.38 16.96
CA ALA A 276 -15.75 -14.31 18.22
C ALA A 276 -16.62 -13.87 19.42
N SER A 277 -17.72 -13.13 19.16
CA SER A 277 -18.67 -12.71 20.20
C SER A 277 -19.71 -13.78 20.56
N ALA A 278 -19.83 -14.84 19.74
CA ALA A 278 -20.79 -15.92 19.93
C ALA A 278 -20.21 -17.13 20.68
N THR A 279 -18.90 -17.15 20.90
CA THR A 279 -18.16 -18.17 21.66
C THR A 279 -17.90 -17.71 23.08
#